data_AF-A0A165NCX7-F1
#
_entry.id   AF-A0A165NCX7-F1
#
_cell.length_a   1.000
_cell.length_b   1.000
_cell.length_c   1.000
_cell.angle_alpha   90.00
_cell.angle_beta   90.00
_cell.angle_gamma   90.00
#
_symmetry.space_group_name_H-M   'P 1'
#
loop_
_entity.id
_entity.type
_entity.pdbx_description
1 polymer ?
#
loop_
_entity_poly.entity_id
_entity_poly.type
_entity_poly.pdbx_seq_one_letter_code
_entity_poly.pdbx_strand_id
1 'polypeptide(L)'
;MPDAEEPAQHIPDPSDEACPDFAGTAYVPARQLMAQVGISVDDMVKAMRDGWQVEHDQKMLAWQQEQADQDTTEGECQCKKAEADARLAEEKCLREEEQRAMDKKKPKLTRMVANQAPPEVIQGRISEYARDKLSKLGFVEMNYFTAKVKKEVSLYMKTVADDTMVMVREDSESIYNFVPVAAGRAQKVHPNADL
;
A
#
# COMPACT_ATOMS: atom_id res chain seq x y z
N MET A 1 -31.08 18.42 0.76
CA MET A 1 -32.17 17.76 1.51
C MET A 1 -31.47 16.76 2.40
N PRO A 2 -31.41 16.96 3.73
CA PRO A 2 -30.74 16.01 4.61
C PRO A 2 -31.59 14.74 4.73
N ASP A 3 -30.93 13.60 4.55
CA ASP A 3 -31.43 12.25 4.84
C ASP A 3 -32.11 12.24 6.20
N ALA A 4 -33.40 11.90 6.21
CA ALA A 4 -34.10 11.53 7.42
C ALA A 4 -33.61 10.13 7.79
N GLU A 5 -32.56 10.05 8.61
CA GLU A 5 -32.25 8.86 9.40
C GLU A 5 -33.51 8.53 10.21
N GLU A 6 -34.30 7.57 9.73
CA GLU A 6 -35.31 6.90 10.54
C GLU A 6 -34.60 6.39 11.79
N PRO A 7 -35.10 6.70 13.00
CA PRO A 7 -34.49 6.19 14.20
C PRO A 7 -34.60 4.67 14.15
N ALA A 8 -33.46 3.99 14.00
CA ALA A 8 -33.36 2.55 14.17
C ALA A 8 -34.09 2.20 15.46
N GLN A 9 -35.22 1.52 15.33
CA GLN A 9 -36.00 1.08 16.48
C GLN A 9 -35.15 0.04 17.17
N HIS A 10 -34.36 0.46 18.14
CA HIS A 10 -33.54 -0.42 18.93
C HIS A 10 -34.47 -1.37 19.69
N ILE A 11 -34.69 -2.57 19.15
CA ILE A 11 -35.49 -3.60 19.80
C ILE A 11 -34.77 -3.94 21.12
N PRO A 12 -35.39 -3.67 22.29
CA PRO A 12 -34.79 -4.04 23.57
C PRO A 12 -34.63 -5.56 23.63
N ASP A 13 -33.52 -6.03 24.21
CA ASP A 13 -33.22 -7.45 24.35
C ASP A 13 -34.37 -8.18 25.07
N PRO A 14 -35.10 -9.07 24.37
CA PRO A 14 -36.24 -9.77 24.97
C PRO A 14 -35.82 -10.92 25.89
N SER A 15 -34.53 -11.28 25.96
CA SER A 15 -34.03 -12.45 26.70
C SER A 15 -34.16 -12.33 28.23
N ASP A 16 -34.34 -11.10 28.75
CA ASP A 16 -34.50 -10.84 30.19
C ASP A 16 -35.98 -10.77 30.63
N GLU A 17 -36.93 -10.86 29.70
CA GLU A 17 -38.36 -10.90 30.06
C GLU A 17 -38.72 -12.24 30.72
N ALA A 18 -38.89 -12.24 32.04
CA ALA A 18 -39.38 -13.40 32.77
C ALA A 18 -40.91 -13.57 32.60
N CYS A 19 -41.35 -14.82 32.44
CA CYS A 19 -42.77 -15.17 32.37
C CYS A 19 -43.51 -14.66 33.63
N PRO A 20 -44.57 -13.83 33.49
CA PRO A 20 -45.34 -13.35 34.63
C PRO A 20 -45.97 -14.51 35.41
N ASP A 21 -46.02 -14.38 36.74
CA ASP A 21 -46.72 -15.36 37.57
C ASP A 21 -48.25 -15.19 37.44
N PHE A 22 -48.83 -15.90 36.47
CA PHE A 22 -50.28 -15.94 36.22
C PHE A 22 -51.07 -16.62 37.35
N ALA A 23 -50.42 -17.32 38.28
CA ALA A 23 -51.04 -17.87 39.48
C ALA A 23 -51.02 -16.87 40.66
N GLY A 24 -50.36 -15.72 40.50
CA GLY A 24 -50.24 -14.67 41.50
C GLY A 24 -51.55 -13.93 41.81
N THR A 25 -51.49 -13.09 42.83
CA THR A 25 -52.65 -12.32 43.33
C THR A 25 -53.21 -11.33 42.30
N ALA A 26 -52.38 -10.85 41.37
CA ALA A 26 -52.77 -9.92 40.30
C ALA A 26 -53.83 -10.49 39.34
N TYR A 27 -53.82 -11.81 39.11
CA TYR A 27 -54.71 -12.48 38.16
C TYR A 27 -55.92 -13.15 38.82
N VAL A 28 -56.14 -12.94 40.13
CA VAL A 28 -57.32 -13.45 40.86
C VAL A 28 -58.65 -13.05 40.20
N PRO A 29 -58.86 -11.78 39.77
CA PRO A 29 -60.11 -11.40 39.12
C PRO A 29 -60.35 -12.15 37.81
N ALA A 30 -59.29 -12.34 37.01
CA ALA A 30 -59.36 -13.07 35.76
C ALA A 30 -59.66 -14.57 35.98
N ARG A 31 -59.07 -15.18 37.01
CA ARG A 31 -59.35 -16.57 37.40
C ARG A 31 -60.80 -16.75 37.88
N GLN A 32 -61.33 -15.80 38.64
CA GLN A 32 -62.72 -15.82 39.10
C GLN A 32 -63.71 -15.69 37.93
N LEU A 33 -63.41 -14.85 36.94
CA LEU A 33 -64.22 -14.71 35.74
C LEU A 33 -64.26 -16.02 34.93
N MET A 34 -63.11 -16.68 34.78
CA MET A 34 -63.00 -17.92 33.99
C MET A 34 -63.64 -19.12 34.69
N ALA A 35 -63.60 -19.17 36.03
CA ALA A 35 -64.32 -20.14 36.83
C ALA A 35 -65.85 -20.03 36.65
N GLN A 36 -66.40 -18.82 36.42
CA GLN A 36 -67.83 -18.63 36.12
C GLN A 36 -68.23 -19.19 34.75
N VAL A 37 -67.28 -19.28 33.82
CA VAL A 37 -67.46 -19.86 32.48
C VAL A 37 -67.21 -21.39 32.49
N GLY A 38 -66.87 -21.97 33.64
CA GLY A 38 -66.63 -23.40 33.80
C GLY A 38 -65.24 -23.87 33.35
N ILE A 39 -64.30 -22.95 33.13
CA ILE A 39 -62.92 -23.27 32.77
C ILE A 39 -62.12 -23.46 34.07
N SER A 40 -61.30 -24.53 34.11
CA SER A 40 -60.40 -24.77 35.23
C SER A 40 -59.37 -23.65 35.34
N VAL A 41 -59.06 -23.24 36.57
CA VAL A 41 -58.01 -22.26 36.83
C VAL A 41 -56.66 -22.71 36.28
N ASP A 42 -56.38 -24.00 36.28
CA ASP A 42 -55.13 -24.57 35.75
C ASP A 42 -55.04 -24.43 34.23
N ASP A 43 -56.13 -24.73 33.51
CA ASP A 43 -56.22 -24.59 32.05
C ASP A 43 -56.06 -23.13 31.62
N MET A 44 -56.60 -22.19 32.41
CA MET A 44 -56.46 -20.75 32.15
C MET A 44 -55.03 -20.26 32.35
N VAL A 45 -54.37 -20.65 33.44
CA VAL A 45 -52.96 -20.32 33.70
C VAL A 45 -52.07 -20.90 32.61
N LYS A 46 -52.36 -22.13 32.17
CA LYS A 46 -51.66 -22.76 31.06
C LYS A 46 -51.84 -22.00 29.75
N ALA A 47 -53.08 -21.66 29.38
CA ALA A 47 -53.35 -20.89 28.16
C ALA A 47 -52.70 -19.51 28.15
N MET A 48 -52.66 -18.81 29.31
CA MET A 48 -51.96 -17.53 29.44
C MET A 48 -50.45 -17.67 29.31
N ARG A 49 -49.87 -18.72 29.89
CA ARG A 49 -48.45 -19.04 29.75
C ARG A 49 -48.10 -19.38 28.30
N ASP A 50 -48.89 -20.23 27.66
CA ASP A 50 -48.67 -20.63 26.27
C ASP A 50 -48.78 -19.42 25.33
N GLY A 51 -49.76 -18.54 25.54
CA GLY A 51 -49.89 -17.30 24.77
C GLY A 51 -48.72 -16.35 24.95
N TRP A 52 -48.25 -16.19 26.20
CA TRP A 52 -47.06 -15.38 26.50
C TRP A 52 -45.80 -15.99 25.88
N GLN A 53 -45.63 -17.32 25.93
CA GLN A 53 -44.49 -18.01 25.33
C GLN A 53 -44.46 -17.82 23.82
N VAL A 54 -45.60 -17.92 23.14
CA VAL A 54 -45.68 -17.68 21.69
C VAL A 54 -45.30 -16.25 21.32
N GLU A 55 -45.76 -15.26 22.09
CA GLU A 55 -45.39 -13.86 21.86
C GLU A 55 -43.90 -13.62 22.12
N HIS A 56 -43.36 -14.19 23.20
CA HIS A 56 -41.96 -14.10 23.56
C HIS A 56 -41.06 -14.77 22.52
N ASP A 57 -41.41 -15.98 22.05
CA ASP A 57 -40.68 -16.69 21.01
C ASP A 57 -40.68 -15.90 19.68
N GLN A 58 -41.79 -15.23 19.34
CA GLN A 58 -41.85 -14.36 18.16
C GLN A 58 -40.94 -13.14 18.29
N LYS A 59 -40.90 -12.50 19.46
CA LYS A 59 -39.99 -11.37 19.73
C LYS A 59 -38.53 -11.81 19.69
N MET A 60 -38.20 -12.95 20.28
CA MET A 60 -36.87 -13.54 20.22
C MET A 60 -36.43 -13.83 18.79
N LEU A 61 -37.32 -14.39 17.97
CA LEU A 61 -37.02 -14.68 16.56
C LEU A 61 -36.81 -13.41 15.74
N ALA A 62 -37.63 -12.38 15.95
CA ALA A 62 -37.46 -11.07 15.31
C ALA A 62 -36.13 -10.41 15.72
N TRP A 63 -35.79 -10.44 17.01
CA TRP A 63 -34.53 -9.90 17.52
C TRP A 63 -33.31 -10.65 16.97
N GLN A 64 -33.34 -11.99 16.94
CA GLN A 64 -32.27 -12.79 16.34
C GLN A 64 -32.08 -12.51 14.85
N GLN A 65 -33.18 -12.31 14.12
CA GLN A 65 -33.12 -11.97 12.70
C GLN A 65 -32.46 -10.60 12.47
N GLU A 66 -32.80 -9.61 13.29
CA GLU A 66 -32.20 -8.28 13.20
C GLU A 66 -30.71 -8.29 13.60
N GLN A 67 -30.34 -9.05 14.63
CA GLN A 67 -28.93 -9.26 14.99
C GLN A 67 -28.13 -9.94 13.87
N ALA A 68 -28.70 -10.95 13.21
CA ALA A 68 -28.03 -11.60 12.09
C ALA A 68 -27.84 -10.68 10.88
N ASP A 69 -28.80 -9.79 10.61
CA ASP A 69 -28.71 -8.80 9.54
C ASP A 69 -27.64 -7.72 9.84
N GLN A 70 -27.59 -7.27 11.10
CA GLN A 70 -26.56 -6.35 11.60
C GLN A 70 -25.16 -6.97 11.51
N ASP A 71 -24.97 -8.20 11.98
CA ASP A 71 -23.66 -8.88 11.93
C ASP A 71 -23.20 -9.10 10.48
N THR A 72 -24.13 -9.40 9.57
CA THR A 72 -23.84 -9.54 8.14
C THR A 72 -23.41 -8.20 7.53
N THR A 73 -24.16 -7.13 7.76
CA THR A 73 -23.83 -5.79 7.21
C THR A 73 -22.55 -5.22 7.81
N GLU A 74 -22.32 -5.40 9.10
CA GLU A 74 -21.07 -5.01 9.76
C GLU A 74 -19.88 -5.82 9.24
N GLY A 75 -20.03 -7.13 9.07
CA GLY A 75 -19.01 -8.00 8.49
C GLY A 75 -18.64 -7.60 7.06
N GLU A 76 -19.63 -7.30 6.22
CA GLU A 76 -19.39 -6.80 4.85
C GLU A 76 -18.69 -5.43 4.84
N CYS A 77 -19.09 -4.52 5.73
CA CYS A 77 -18.47 -3.21 5.85
C CYS A 77 -17.01 -3.32 6.31
N GLN A 78 -16.73 -4.18 7.29
CA GLN A 78 -15.38 -4.44 7.77
C GLN A 78 -14.50 -5.10 6.69
N CYS A 79 -15.01 -6.09 5.97
CA CYS A 79 -14.31 -6.70 4.85
C CYS A 79 -13.96 -5.68 3.76
N LYS A 80 -14.93 -4.84 3.34
CA LYS A 80 -14.68 -3.78 2.35
C LYS A 80 -13.63 -2.77 2.83
N LYS A 81 -13.64 -2.41 4.11
CA LYS A 81 -12.66 -1.49 4.69
C LYS A 81 -11.27 -2.12 4.75
N ALA A 82 -11.16 -3.39 5.10
CA ALA A 82 -9.90 -4.12 5.11
C ALA A 82 -9.31 -4.28 3.70
N GLU A 83 -10.14 -4.58 2.69
CA GLU A 83 -9.72 -4.65 1.29
C GLU A 83 -9.23 -3.29 0.77
N ALA A 84 -9.95 -2.21 1.09
CA ALA A 84 -9.54 -0.85 0.69
C ALA A 84 -8.21 -0.44 1.33
N ASP A 85 -7.98 -0.78 2.60
CA ASP A 85 -6.72 -0.50 3.30
C ASP A 85 -5.57 -1.33 2.72
N ALA A 86 -5.80 -2.62 2.44
CA ALA A 86 -4.82 -3.49 1.79
C ALA A 86 -4.40 -2.94 0.41
N ARG A 87 -5.36 -2.51 -0.41
CA ARG A 87 -5.08 -1.90 -1.71
C ARG A 87 -4.26 -0.61 -1.59
N LEU A 88 -4.57 0.24 -0.61
CA LEU A 88 -3.82 1.45 -0.32
C LEU A 88 -2.39 1.14 0.15
N ALA A 89 -2.20 0.09 0.95
CA ALA A 89 -0.89 -0.36 1.40
C ALA A 89 -0.05 -0.90 0.24
N GLU A 90 -0.64 -1.69 -0.65
CA GLU A 90 0.03 -2.17 -1.88
C GLU A 90 0.45 -1.03 -2.79
N GLU A 91 -0.44 -0.06 -3.06
CA GLU A 91 -0.12 1.11 -3.89
C GLU A 91 1.02 1.94 -3.28
N LYS A 92 1.01 2.16 -1.95
CA LYS A 92 2.10 2.84 -1.26
C LYS A 92 3.42 2.08 -1.37
N CYS A 93 3.39 0.77 -1.18
CA CYS A 93 4.57 -0.08 -1.31
C CYS A 93 5.16 0.01 -2.73
N LEU A 94 4.31 -0.07 -3.76
CA LEU A 94 4.71 0.05 -5.15
C LEU A 94 5.34 1.42 -5.45
N ARG A 95 4.71 2.50 -4.95
CA ARG A 95 5.21 3.86 -5.12
C ARG A 95 6.55 4.08 -4.41
N GLU A 96 6.72 3.52 -3.21
CA GLU A 96 7.99 3.55 -2.50
C GLU A 96 9.07 2.75 -3.22
N GLU A 97 8.74 1.60 -3.81
CA GLU A 97 9.67 0.81 -4.61
C GLU A 97 10.10 1.57 -5.88
N GLU A 98 9.15 2.20 -6.58
CA GLU A 98 9.44 3.06 -7.73
C GLU A 98 10.37 4.22 -7.35
N GLN A 99 10.09 4.90 -6.23
CA GLN A 99 10.98 5.96 -5.72
C GLN A 99 12.37 5.42 -5.41
N ARG A 100 12.49 4.26 -4.75
CA ARG A 100 13.79 3.63 -4.47
C ARG A 100 14.53 3.25 -5.76
N ALA A 101 13.82 2.78 -6.78
CA ALA A 101 14.42 2.48 -8.08
C ALA A 101 14.89 3.76 -8.80
N MET A 102 14.12 4.84 -8.72
CA MET A 102 14.50 6.16 -9.25
C MET A 102 15.71 6.73 -8.51
N ASP A 103 15.75 6.66 -7.18
CA ASP A 103 16.89 7.14 -6.39
C ASP A 103 18.16 6.31 -6.60
N LYS A 104 18.05 5.00 -6.83
CA LYS A 104 19.20 4.18 -7.26
C LYS A 104 19.73 4.57 -8.64
N LYS A 105 18.85 5.02 -9.54
CA LYS A 105 19.22 5.45 -10.92
C LYS A 105 19.77 6.87 -10.96
N LYS A 106 19.55 7.69 -9.94
CA LYS A 106 20.18 9.01 -9.84
C LYS A 106 21.67 8.81 -9.62
N PRO A 107 22.54 9.44 -10.44
CA PRO A 107 23.97 9.42 -10.16
C PRO A 107 24.18 9.97 -8.76
N LYS A 108 24.91 9.22 -7.94
CA LYS A 108 25.23 9.59 -6.56
C LYS A 108 26.04 10.88 -6.58
N LEU A 109 25.35 12.02 -6.56
CA LEU A 109 25.95 13.33 -6.48
C LEU A 109 26.79 13.35 -5.21
N THR A 110 28.09 13.47 -5.38
CA THR A 110 29.02 13.60 -4.27
C THR A 110 28.55 14.80 -3.46
N ARG A 111 28.29 14.60 -2.15
CA ARG A 111 27.83 15.66 -1.26
C ARG A 111 28.79 16.84 -1.38
N MET A 112 28.34 17.93 -2.01
CA MET A 112 29.14 19.15 -2.12
C MET A 112 29.26 19.71 -0.71
N VAL A 113 30.48 19.72 -0.18
CA VAL A 113 30.77 20.32 1.12
C VAL A 113 30.73 21.83 0.89
N ALA A 114 29.69 22.49 1.41
CA ALA A 114 29.63 23.95 1.42
C ALA A 114 30.89 24.48 2.13
N ASN A 115 31.65 25.34 1.44
CA ASN A 115 32.95 25.91 1.83
C ASN A 115 34.23 25.13 1.48
N GLN A 116 34.17 24.07 0.68
CA GLN A 116 35.40 23.49 0.11
C GLN A 116 35.68 24.12 -1.27
N ALA A 117 36.76 24.88 -1.38
CA ALA A 117 37.22 25.40 -2.66
C ALA A 117 37.56 24.22 -3.59
N PRO A 118 37.20 24.28 -4.89
CA PRO A 118 37.65 23.31 -5.87
C PRO A 118 39.18 23.20 -5.83
N PRO A 119 39.76 21.99 -5.95
CA PRO A 119 41.21 21.84 -6.02
C PRO A 119 41.75 22.66 -7.19
N GLU A 120 42.62 23.63 -6.91
CA GLU A 120 43.21 24.53 -7.90
C GLU A 120 44.10 23.76 -8.90
N VAL A 121 44.59 22.58 -8.50
CA VAL A 121 45.42 21.71 -9.33
C VAL A 121 44.67 20.44 -9.66
N ILE A 122 44.29 20.29 -10.94
CA ILE A 122 43.86 19.00 -11.49
C ILE A 122 45.07 18.07 -11.44
N GLN A 123 45.06 17.09 -10.54
CA GLN A 123 46.12 16.10 -10.47
C GLN A 123 46.24 15.39 -11.82
N GLY A 124 47.43 15.51 -12.44
CA GLY A 124 47.70 14.87 -13.73
C GLY A 124 47.55 13.36 -13.62
N ARG A 125 46.67 12.79 -14.44
CA ARG A 125 46.48 11.33 -14.51
C ARG A 125 47.73 10.68 -15.08
N ILE A 126 48.15 9.57 -14.48
CA ILE A 126 49.17 8.68 -15.07
C ILE A 126 48.60 7.98 -16.31
N SER A 127 49.46 7.50 -17.20
CA SER A 127 49.05 6.71 -18.38
C SER A 127 48.20 5.51 -18.00
N GLU A 128 47.20 5.18 -18.83
CA GLU A 128 46.38 3.99 -18.66
C GLU A 128 47.21 2.71 -18.67
N TYR A 129 48.26 2.68 -19.50
CA TYR A 129 49.22 1.58 -19.54
C TYR A 129 49.90 1.35 -18.18
N ALA A 130 50.40 2.42 -17.56
CA ALA A 130 51.02 2.36 -16.24
C ALA A 130 50.01 1.93 -15.17
N ARG A 131 48.76 2.42 -15.26
CA ARG A 131 47.68 2.08 -14.33
C ARG A 131 47.28 0.59 -14.41
N ASP A 132 47.15 0.05 -15.62
CA ASP A 132 46.82 -1.38 -15.85
C ASP A 132 47.98 -2.30 -15.45
N LYS A 133 49.23 -1.90 -15.69
CA LYS A 133 50.38 -2.66 -15.21
C LYS A 133 50.47 -2.67 -13.69
N LEU A 134 50.24 -1.54 -13.03
CA LEU A 134 50.21 -1.47 -11.57
C LEU A 134 49.08 -2.31 -10.97
N SER A 135 47.89 -2.35 -11.58
CA SER A 135 46.79 -3.20 -11.11
C SER A 135 47.12 -4.70 -11.21
N LYS A 136 47.96 -5.07 -12.18
CA LYS A 136 48.48 -6.43 -12.36
C LYS A 136 49.78 -6.70 -11.60
N LEU A 137 50.20 -5.79 -10.71
CA LEU A 137 51.47 -5.86 -9.97
C LEU A 137 52.71 -6.03 -10.88
N GLY A 138 52.61 -5.54 -12.12
CA GLY A 138 53.68 -5.60 -13.10
C GLY A 138 54.68 -4.45 -12.96
N PHE A 139 55.89 -4.67 -13.49
CA PHE A 139 56.91 -3.63 -13.55
C PHE A 139 56.48 -2.47 -14.48
N VAL A 140 56.69 -1.24 -14.01
CA VAL A 140 56.45 0.01 -14.75
C VAL A 140 57.66 0.91 -14.58
N GLU A 141 58.16 1.46 -15.69
CA GLU A 141 59.29 2.38 -15.65
C GLU A 141 58.93 3.69 -14.95
N MET A 142 59.87 4.24 -14.18
CA MET A 142 59.70 5.49 -13.42
C MET A 142 59.29 6.68 -14.32
N ASN A 143 59.70 6.65 -15.59
CA ASN A 143 59.42 7.69 -16.57
C ASN A 143 57.91 7.95 -16.77
N TYR A 144 57.05 6.95 -16.56
CA TYR A 144 55.59 7.11 -16.65
C TYR A 144 55.00 8.00 -15.56
N PHE A 145 55.76 8.30 -14.49
CA PHE A 145 55.33 9.16 -13.38
C PHE A 145 55.87 10.59 -13.47
N THR A 146 56.76 10.86 -14.42
CA THR A 146 57.35 12.18 -14.66
C THR A 146 56.29 13.17 -15.18
N ALA A 147 56.38 14.44 -14.74
CA ALA A 147 55.47 15.51 -15.16
C ALA A 147 55.36 15.68 -16.68
N LYS A 148 56.48 15.47 -17.41
CA LYS A 148 56.52 15.52 -18.88
C LYS A 148 55.56 14.50 -19.51
N VAL A 149 55.70 13.23 -19.13
CA VAL A 149 54.89 12.13 -19.66
C VAL A 149 53.43 12.29 -19.23
N LYS A 150 53.15 12.72 -17.99
CA LYS A 150 51.78 13.03 -17.53
C LYS A 150 51.10 14.10 -18.38
N LYS A 151 51.83 15.14 -18.81
CA LYS A 151 51.30 16.20 -19.67
C LYS A 151 51.04 15.70 -21.09
N GLU A 152 51.98 14.95 -21.67
CA GLU A 152 51.82 14.34 -23.00
C GLU A 152 50.65 13.36 -23.05
N VAL A 153 50.52 12.49 -22.04
CA VAL A 153 49.39 11.58 -21.88
C VAL A 153 48.07 12.33 -21.75
N SER A 154 48.04 13.41 -20.96
CA SER A 154 46.81 14.21 -20.78
C SER A 154 46.36 14.89 -22.08
N LEU A 155 47.30 15.26 -22.95
CA LEU A 155 46.99 15.80 -24.29
C LEU A 155 46.49 14.68 -25.21
N TYR A 156 47.20 13.56 -25.27
CA TYR A 156 46.84 12.42 -26.11
C TYR A 156 45.45 11.85 -25.74
N MET A 157 45.13 11.74 -24.45
CA MET A 157 43.82 11.27 -23.98
C MET A 157 42.67 12.19 -24.40
N LYS A 158 42.89 13.51 -24.44
CA LYS A 158 41.89 14.46 -24.95
C LYS A 158 41.69 14.26 -26.45
N THR A 159 42.78 14.15 -27.21
CA THR A 159 42.72 13.91 -28.66
C THR A 159 42.04 12.59 -29.00
N VAL A 160 42.35 11.49 -28.31
CA VAL A 160 41.71 10.19 -28.56
C VAL A 160 40.22 10.21 -28.22
N ALA A 161 39.81 10.89 -27.15
CA ALA A 161 38.39 10.99 -26.79
C ALA A 161 37.57 11.80 -27.81
N ASP A 162 38.19 12.80 -28.44
CA ASP A 162 37.56 13.61 -29.49
C ASP A 162 37.56 12.90 -30.85
N ASP A 163 38.57 12.08 -31.15
CA ASP A 163 38.73 11.39 -32.44
C ASP A 163 38.02 10.03 -32.51
N THR A 164 37.78 9.39 -31.36
CA THR A 164 37.06 8.11 -31.33
C THR A 164 35.57 8.35 -31.58
N MET A 165 35.08 7.84 -32.70
CA MET A 165 33.66 7.88 -33.07
C MET A 165 32.94 6.59 -32.63
N VAL A 166 31.72 6.74 -32.10
CA VAL A 166 30.80 5.63 -31.81
C VAL A 166 29.67 5.67 -32.83
N MET A 167 29.34 4.50 -33.35
CA MET A 167 28.18 4.31 -34.21
C MET A 167 26.92 4.26 -33.33
N VAL A 168 26.00 5.19 -33.55
CA VAL A 168 24.68 5.25 -32.91
C VAL A 168 23.63 4.94 -33.96
N ARG A 169 22.73 4.00 -33.65
CA ARG A 169 21.57 3.69 -34.47
C ARG A 169 20.43 4.62 -34.05
N GLU A 170 19.80 5.27 -35.01
CA GLU A 170 18.57 6.04 -34.81
C GLU A 170 17.36 5.10 -34.88
N ASP A 171 16.40 5.22 -33.95
CA ASP A 171 15.33 4.23 -33.78
C ASP A 171 14.29 4.26 -34.91
N SER A 172 14.21 5.35 -35.68
CA SER A 172 13.18 5.57 -36.70
C SER A 172 13.58 5.17 -38.13
N GLU A 173 14.87 5.04 -38.43
CA GLU A 173 15.35 4.61 -39.75
C GLU A 173 16.63 3.76 -39.61
N SER A 174 16.92 2.87 -40.57
CA SER A 174 18.13 2.02 -40.57
C SER A 174 19.42 2.82 -40.87
N ILE A 175 19.52 4.03 -40.33
CA ILE A 175 20.60 4.99 -40.54
C ILE A 175 21.53 4.91 -39.33
N TYR A 176 22.83 4.79 -39.62
CA TYR A 176 23.88 4.77 -38.62
C TYR A 176 24.62 6.11 -38.64
N ASN A 177 24.61 6.78 -37.50
CA ASN A 177 25.32 8.05 -37.31
C ASN A 177 26.61 7.80 -36.52
N PHE A 178 27.70 8.47 -36.90
CA PHE A 178 28.95 8.43 -36.13
C PHE A 178 29.04 9.69 -35.28
N VAL A 179 29.13 9.51 -33.97
CA VAL A 179 29.20 10.61 -33.00
C VAL A 179 30.46 10.43 -32.15
N PRO A 180 31.23 11.49 -31.86
CA PRO A 180 32.37 11.39 -30.96
C PRO A 180 31.96 10.78 -29.62
N VAL A 181 32.79 9.90 -29.05
CA VAL A 181 32.55 9.24 -27.74
C VAL A 181 32.22 10.27 -26.65
N ALA A 182 32.82 11.47 -26.73
CA ALA A 182 32.57 12.57 -25.79
C ALA A 182 31.10 13.07 -25.83
N ALA A 183 30.44 13.02 -26.98
CA ALA A 183 29.07 13.52 -27.19
C ALA A 183 28.00 12.42 -27.08
N GLY A 184 28.35 11.14 -27.26
CA GLY A 184 27.39 10.02 -27.31
C GLY A 184 26.73 9.61 -25.99
N ARG A 185 27.02 10.24 -24.83
CA ARG A 185 26.47 9.85 -23.52
C ARG A 185 25.08 10.43 -23.19
N ALA A 186 24.45 11.18 -24.10
CA ALA A 186 23.26 11.98 -23.79
C ALA A 186 21.89 11.35 -24.13
N GLN A 187 21.82 10.21 -24.83
CA GLN A 187 20.53 9.68 -25.30
C GLN A 187 20.05 8.49 -24.43
N LYS A 188 19.45 8.78 -23.27
CA LYS A 188 18.55 7.82 -22.61
C LYS A 188 17.17 7.98 -23.24
N VAL A 189 16.86 7.14 -24.21
CA VAL A 189 15.52 7.04 -24.83
C VAL A 189 14.56 6.47 -23.78
N HIS A 190 13.50 7.21 -23.46
CA HIS A 190 12.34 6.68 -22.76
C HIS A 190 11.51 5.87 -23.77
N PRO A 191 11.18 4.60 -23.51
CA PRO A 191 10.22 3.89 -24.35
C PRO A 191 8.82 4.49 -24.13
N ASN A 192 8.23 5.02 -25.21
CA ASN A 192 6.82 5.35 -25.29
C ASN A 192 6.02 4.09 -24.96
N ALA A 193 5.12 4.19 -23.98
CA ALA A 193 4.04 3.24 -23.79
C ALA A 193 2.91 3.63 -24.76
N ASP A 194 2.53 2.65 -25.57
CA ASP A 194 1.43 2.66 -26.54
C ASP A 194 0.08 2.74 -25.82
N LEU A 195 -0.75 3.76 -26.15
CA LEU A 195 -2.24 3.80 -26.21
C LEU A 195 -2.77 5.24 -26.27
#